data_AF-A0A1F6VEJ2-F1
#
_entry.id   AF-A0A1F6VEJ2-F1
#
_cell.length_a   1.000
_cell.length_b   1.000
_cell.length_c   1.000
_cell.angle_alpha   90.00
_cell.angle_beta   90.00
_cell.angle_gamma   90.00
#
_symmetry.space_group_name_H-M   'P 1'
#
loop_
_entity.id
_entity.type
_entity.pdbx_description
1 polymer ?
#
loop_
_entity_poly.entity_id
_entity_poly.type
_entity_poly.pdbx_seq_one_letter_code
_entity_poly.pdbx_strand_id
1 'polypeptide(L)'
;MSFWKKMPYWLRGGVIGGGISLVSTFLTSFCEYIIMVPGYTGLGFECLPFAIPWIPFWSFKNIISLSVIEYTIAGTAVWFVFGSLVGSIIKFIKLRNSK
;
A
#
# COMPACT_ATOMS: atom_id res chain seq x y z
N MET A 1 0.64 -0.17 -28.89
CA MET A 1 0.51 0.96 -27.93
C MET A 1 0.24 0.38 -26.55
N SER A 2 1.16 0.56 -25.59
CA SER A 2 1.06 -0.06 -24.25
C SER A 2 -0.28 0.27 -23.57
N PHE A 3 -1.01 -0.76 -23.12
CA PHE A 3 -2.28 -0.65 -22.40
C PHE A 3 -2.23 0.36 -21.25
N TRP A 4 -1.08 0.43 -20.58
CA TRP A 4 -0.77 1.39 -19.53
C TRP A 4 -0.96 2.83 -19.97
N LYS A 5 -0.57 3.21 -21.21
CA LYS A 5 -0.71 4.58 -21.73
C LYS A 5 -2.15 4.98 -22.04
N LYS A 6 -3.11 4.03 -22.10
CA LYS A 6 -4.53 4.31 -22.34
C LYS A 6 -5.36 4.42 -21.05
N MET A 7 -4.87 3.91 -19.93
CA MET A 7 -5.60 3.96 -18.66
C MET A 7 -5.78 5.41 -18.14
N PRO A 8 -6.93 5.75 -17.53
CA PRO A 8 -7.10 7.04 -16.87
C PRO A 8 -6.14 7.17 -15.69
N TYR A 9 -5.67 8.39 -15.42
CA TYR A 9 -4.67 8.67 -14.38
C TYR A 9 -5.08 8.20 -12.98
N TRP A 10 -6.36 8.35 -12.63
CA TRP A 10 -6.94 7.82 -11.39
C TRP A 10 -6.76 6.31 -11.26
N LEU A 11 -7.02 5.55 -12.33
CA LEU A 11 -6.88 4.09 -12.30
C LEU A 11 -5.41 3.68 -12.23
N ARG A 12 -4.51 4.37 -12.94
CA ARG A 12 -3.08 4.12 -12.83
C ARG A 12 -2.57 4.38 -11.42
N GLY A 13 -2.96 5.51 -10.83
CA GLY A 13 -2.59 5.86 -9.46
C GLY A 13 -3.08 4.81 -8.47
N GLY A 14 -4.32 4.34 -8.62
CA GLY A 14 -4.87 3.28 -7.76
C GLY A 14 -4.15 1.96 -7.91
N VAL A 15 -3.87 1.51 -9.15
CA VAL A 15 -3.11 0.28 -9.39
C VAL A 15 -1.70 0.36 -8.80
N ILE A 16 -1.02 1.51 -8.92
CA ILE A 16 0.29 1.73 -8.29
C ILE A 16 0.17 1.67 -6.76
N GLY A 17 -0.77 2.41 -6.17
CA GLY A 17 -0.95 2.47 -4.72
C GLY A 17 -1.31 1.11 -4.11
N GLY A 18 -2.32 0.43 -4.66
CA GLY A 18 -2.68 -0.92 -4.24
C GLY A 18 -1.56 -1.94 -4.48
N GLY A 19 -0.84 -1.83 -5.59
CA GLY A 19 0.31 -2.68 -5.89
C GLY A 19 1.43 -2.54 -4.86
N ILE A 20 1.78 -1.31 -4.46
CA ILE A 20 2.77 -1.05 -3.41
C ILE A 20 2.32 -1.70 -2.10
N SER A 21 1.06 -1.52 -1.71
CA SER A 21 0.50 -2.13 -0.49
C SER A 21 0.62 -3.66 -0.49
N LEU A 22 0.27 -4.31 -1.60
CA LEU A 22 0.39 -5.76 -1.76
C LEU A 22 1.84 -6.25 -1.65
N VAL A 23 2.75 -5.61 -2.40
CA VAL A 23 4.17 -5.97 -2.40
C VAL A 23 4.78 -5.76 -1.01
N SER A 24 4.46 -4.66 -0.36
CA SER A 24 4.90 -4.37 1.02
C SER A 24 4.42 -5.41 2.01
N THR A 25 3.17 -5.86 1.91
CA THR A 25 2.64 -6.92 2.79
C THR A 25 3.43 -8.21 2.61
N PHE A 26 3.61 -8.62 1.35
CA PHE A 26 4.34 -9.82 1.02
C PHE A 26 5.78 -9.77 1.55
N LEU A 27 6.50 -8.67 1.29
CA LEU A 27 7.86 -8.47 1.80
C LEU A 27 7.92 -8.46 3.33
N THR A 28 6.93 -7.87 3.99
CA THR A 28 6.85 -7.84 5.46
C THR A 28 6.67 -9.25 6.03
N SER A 29 5.76 -10.05 5.47
CA SER A 29 5.55 -11.44 5.90
C SER A 29 6.78 -12.32 5.66
N PHE A 30 7.48 -12.14 4.54
CA PHE A 30 8.74 -12.84 4.29
C PHE A 30 9.83 -12.41 5.27
N CYS A 31 9.90 -11.12 5.59
CA CYS A 31 10.87 -10.58 6.55
C CYS A 31 10.65 -11.17 7.95
N GLU A 32 9.40 -11.18 8.44
CA GLU A 32 9.05 -11.81 9.72
C GLU A 32 9.40 -13.31 9.75
N TYR A 33 9.13 -14.02 8.65
CA TYR A 33 9.44 -15.45 8.56
C TYR A 33 10.95 -15.74 8.63
N ILE A 34 11.77 -14.92 7.97
CA ILE A 34 13.23 -15.11 7.91
C ILE A 34 13.91 -14.68 9.21
N ILE A 35 13.43 -13.59 9.81
CA ILE A 35 14.10 -12.92 10.94
C ILE A 35 13.56 -13.42 12.29
N MET A 36 12.62 -14.37 12.32
CA MET A 36 12.00 -14.93 13.52
C MET A 36 13.01 -15.09 14.68
N VAL A 37 13.05 -14.10 15.58
CA VAL A 37 13.93 -14.13 16.75
C VAL A 37 13.16 -14.85 17.85
N PRO A 38 13.64 -16.00 18.36
CA PRO A 38 12.96 -16.71 19.43
C PRO A 38 12.81 -15.80 20.66
N GLY A 39 11.56 -15.53 21.05
CA GLY A 39 11.23 -14.69 22.20
C GLY A 39 10.69 -13.28 21.90
N TYR A 40 10.58 -12.87 20.62
CA TYR A 40 10.04 -11.56 20.25
C TYR A 40 8.78 -11.69 19.40
N THR A 41 7.67 -11.05 19.82
CA THR A 41 6.35 -11.12 19.17
C THR A 41 5.99 -9.83 18.43
N GLY A 42 6.96 -9.25 17.71
CA GLY A 42 6.74 -8.02 16.93
C GLY A 42 7.63 -7.93 15.69
N LEU A 43 7.28 -6.99 14.80
CA LEU A 43 8.10 -6.62 13.65
C LEU A 43 9.46 -6.13 14.14
N GLY A 44 10.54 -6.85 13.79
CA GLY A 44 11.90 -6.37 14.00
C GLY A 44 12.11 -5.04 13.27
N PHE A 45 13.04 -4.21 13.77
CA PHE A 45 13.39 -2.93 13.12
C PHE A 45 13.78 -3.11 11.64
N GLU A 46 14.25 -4.31 11.28
CA GLU A 46 14.65 -4.69 9.93
C GLU A 46 13.47 -4.81 8.95
N CYS A 47 12.25 -5.06 9.45
CA CYS A 47 11.04 -5.17 8.63
C CYS A 47 10.23 -3.86 8.53
N LEU A 48 10.57 -2.84 9.32
CA LEU A 48 9.91 -1.52 9.32
C LEU A 48 9.79 -0.87 7.94
N PRO A 49 10.82 -0.89 7.06
CA PRO A 49 10.74 -0.26 5.74
C PRO A 49 9.62 -0.86 4.86
N PHE A 50 9.33 -2.15 5.02
CA PHE A 50 8.28 -2.84 4.27
C PHE A 50 6.90 -2.60 4.88
N ALA A 51 6.85 -2.35 6.19
CA ALA A 51 5.63 -2.06 6.92
C ALA A 51 5.11 -0.61 6.73
N ILE A 52 5.84 0.28 6.05
CA ILE A 52 5.48 1.70 5.90
C ILE A 52 4.03 1.94 5.46
N PRO A 53 3.50 1.25 4.42
CA PRO A 53 2.11 1.43 4.02
C PRO A 53 1.10 1.07 5.12
N TRP A 54 1.52 0.26 6.08
CA TRP A 54 0.69 -0.30 7.13
C TRP A 54 0.74 0.48 8.45
N ILE A 55 1.80 1.27 8.68
CA ILE A 55 2.00 2.08 9.90
C ILE A 55 0.77 2.93 10.28
N PRO A 56 0.09 3.64 9.34
CA PRO A 56 -1.07 4.46 9.70
C PRO A 56 -2.23 3.64 10.31
N PHE A 57 -2.33 2.35 9.97
CA PHE A 57 -3.41 1.48 10.45
C PHE A 57 -3.16 0.93 11.86
N TRP A 58 -1.92 0.99 12.36
CA TRP A 58 -1.57 0.50 13.70
C TRP A 58 -2.22 1.32 14.84
N SER A 59 -2.66 2.55 14.53
CA SER A 59 -3.39 3.37 15.50
C SER A 59 -4.83 2.90 15.72
N PHE A 60 -5.36 2.02 14.85
CA PHE A 60 -6.74 1.56 14.89
C PHE A 60 -6.81 0.11 15.39
N LYS A 61 -7.10 -0.07 16.68
CA LYS A 61 -7.20 -1.41 17.30
C LYS A 61 -8.13 -2.38 16.56
N ASN A 62 -9.25 -1.87 16.04
CA ASN A 62 -10.21 -2.67 15.29
C ASN A 62 -9.64 -3.22 13.99
N ILE A 63 -8.62 -2.57 13.41
CA ILE A 63 -8.00 -3.00 12.15
C ILE A 63 -6.95 -4.06 12.41
N ILE A 64 -6.20 -3.96 13.51
CA ILE A 64 -5.15 -4.90 13.90
C ILE A 64 -5.74 -6.27 14.31
N SER A 65 -7.00 -6.31 14.76
CA SER A 65 -7.69 -7.55 15.13
C SER A 65 -8.19 -8.37 13.94
N LEU A 66 -8.09 -7.87 12.70
CA LEU A 66 -8.52 -8.62 11.52
C LEU A 66 -7.54 -9.76 11.21
N SER A 67 -8.04 -10.77 10.49
CA SER A 67 -7.16 -11.77 9.89
C SER A 67 -6.18 -11.11 8.91
N VAL A 68 -5.02 -11.73 8.70
CA VAL A 68 -3.99 -11.21 7.78
C VAL A 68 -4.56 -10.95 6.37
N ILE A 69 -5.47 -11.81 5.90
CA ILE A 69 -6.10 -11.67 4.58
C ILE A 69 -7.00 -10.43 4.55
N GLU A 70 -7.89 -10.27 5.52
CA GLU A 70 -8.80 -9.12 5.55
C GLU A 70 -8.05 -7.81 5.79
N TYR A 71 -7.01 -7.83 6.63
CA TYR A 71 -6.09 -6.72 6.84
C TYR A 71 -5.44 -6.31 5.51
N THR A 72 -4.91 -7.28 4.77
CA THR A 72 -4.30 -7.06 3.44
C THR A 72 -5.28 -6.45 2.45
N ILE A 73 -6.51 -6.96 2.40
CA ILE A 73 -7.57 -6.45 1.51
C ILE A 73 -7.91 -5.01 1.88
N ALA A 74 -8.14 -4.73 3.16
CA ALA A 74 -8.51 -3.41 3.65
C ALA A 74 -7.42 -2.37 3.33
N GLY A 75 -6.15 -2.65 3.65
CA GLY A 75 -5.08 -1.68 3.34
C GLY A 75 -4.83 -1.54 1.85
N THR A 76 -4.92 -2.62 1.07
CA THR A 76 -4.81 -2.54 -0.39
C THR A 76 -5.92 -1.68 -0.98
N ALA A 77 -7.16 -1.81 -0.49
CA ALA A 77 -8.28 -0.98 -0.91
C ALA A 77 -8.07 0.50 -0.54
N VAL A 78 -7.61 0.79 0.68
CA VAL A 78 -7.33 2.16 1.13
C VAL A 78 -6.22 2.78 0.29
N TRP A 79 -5.11 2.08 0.08
CA TRP A 79 -4.01 2.55 -0.75
C TRP A 79 -4.35 2.67 -2.23
N PHE A 80 -5.24 1.81 -2.73
CA PHE A 80 -5.82 1.98 -4.05
C PHE A 80 -6.57 3.31 -4.12
N VAL A 81 -7.46 3.61 -3.17
CA VAL A 81 -8.21 4.87 -3.15
C VAL A 81 -7.28 6.09 -3.03
N PHE A 82 -6.29 6.04 -2.14
CA PHE A 82 -5.30 7.13 -2.01
C PHE A 82 -4.49 7.33 -3.29
N GLY A 83 -3.93 6.27 -3.86
CA GLY A 83 -3.20 6.34 -5.12
C GLY A 83 -4.08 6.87 -6.25
N SER A 84 -5.35 6.48 -6.25
CA SER A 84 -6.35 6.97 -7.17
C SER A 84 -6.59 8.48 -7.06
N LEU A 85 -6.75 9.01 -5.85
CA LEU A 85 -6.87 10.45 -5.61
C LEU A 85 -5.63 11.21 -6.09
N VAL A 86 -4.43 10.70 -5.76
CA VAL A 86 -3.15 11.28 -6.23
C VAL A 86 -3.10 11.30 -7.76
N GLY A 87 -3.49 10.20 -8.42
CA GLY A 87 -3.59 10.11 -9.87
C GLY A 87 -4.53 11.17 -10.47
N SER A 88 -5.70 11.38 -9.86
CA SER A 88 -6.65 12.43 -10.27
C SER A 88 -6.06 13.83 -10.13
N ILE A 89 -5.37 14.11 -9.02
CA ILE A 89 -4.71 15.41 -8.77
C ILE A 89 -3.63 15.66 -9.82
N ILE A 90 -2.80 14.67 -10.14
CA ILE A 90 -1.78 14.78 -11.19
C ILE A 90 -2.41 15.15 -12.53
N LYS A 91 -3.53 14.52 -12.89
CA LYS A 91 -4.26 14.87 -14.12
C LYS A 91 -4.75 16.32 -14.09
N PHE A 92 -5.29 16.77 -12.95
CA PHE A 92 -5.78 18.13 -12.79
C PHE A 92 -4.65 19.16 -12.94
N ILE A 93 -3.51 18.95 -12.30
CA ILE A 93 -2.31 19.80 -12.42
C ILE A 93 -1.84 19.86 -13.88
N LYS A 94 -1.77 18.71 -14.55
CA LYS A 94 -1.33 18.64 -15.95
C LYS A 94 -2.26 19.39 -16.91
N LEU A 95 -3.57 19.35 -16.66
CA LEU A 95 -4.55 20.13 -17.43
C LEU A 95 -4.45 21.63 -17.16
N ARG A 96 -4.13 22.01 -15.91
CA ARG A 96 -3.93 23.42 -15.53
C ARG A 96 -2.69 24.02 -16.18
N ASN A 97 -1.58 23.29 -16.24
CA ASN A 97 -0.30 23.76 -16.79
C ASN A 97 -0.23 23.70 -18.33
N SER A 98 -1.22 23.08 -18.98
CA SER A 98 -1.31 22.99 -20.45
C SER A 98 -2.21 24.07 -21.06
N LYS A 99 -2.83 24.91 -20.23
CA LYS A 99 -3.52 26.15 -20.61
C LYS A 99 -2.60 27.32 -20.29
#